data_AF-A0AAD5TND4-F1
#
_entry.id   AF-A0AAD5TND4-F1
#
_cell.length_a   1.000
_cell.length_b   1.000
_cell.length_c   1.000
_cell.angle_alpha   90.00
_cell.angle_beta   90.00
_cell.angle_gamma   90.00
#
_symmetry.space_group_name_H-M   'P 1'
#
loop_
_entity.id
_entity.type
_entity.pdbx_description
1 polymer ?
#
loop_
_entity_poly.entity_id
_entity_poly.type
_entity_poly.pdbx_seq_one_letter_code
_entity_poly.pdbx_strand_id
1 'polypeptide(L)'
;MDRNIPSRLLTVRVLVHLSHIASAITFHRRVLTRDVALNLQRLGAKVPRFLVQQVVKEQAEAVLNLRPGLLPFSPGLYAFFIAEGYRLYGEEAELSGDDSSTLASAMFDDNSLPQIRRLIMDFDFVPLRSLILNPEAVVFRLSKTDMKFIDHLLANGWVPEEVNEGVMLRVMTSAVTACMLSEYLDRGFILTPRAIKAALRKCDEPTLDTLRSHVPAATLQDMVHAVFVDNLAPDFNFSITLVTFLQHHFEIPEHVVEFALIGQRTDGPTAGAGSYCSVDDGLLIAQWAEAPFADLQEPTSAPLFQQTRSQPPRTLPLPASALALPVSITRCSKQPKPGVAWRWVLQTYGPHHRFAQWCFDDSLLRMSHMDGGARPSAYDFLAAGARFRPRHARYLSAIAIGCSGFAVLAAHDLLHRMRVQVVGSGSDAAASDDTHVSILGGRHHRGSIVSVVMKHDPADPAPRADETSSAAALPAEKHLWCSAFQAEVQRLQSPVPATLPAPATALVRRNDDPFAKTNPDAHPPVAPVWAHRKPSDPSFPAAWFLREMESILGELKSSFH
;
A
#
# COMPACT_ATOMS: atom_id res chain seq x y z
N MET A 1 -38.78 -16.62 32.72
CA MET A 1 -37.57 -17.40 32.39
C MET A 1 -36.60 -16.49 31.65
N ASP A 2 -35.76 -15.86 32.47
CA ASP A 2 -34.37 -15.44 32.27
C ASP A 2 -33.97 -14.71 30.99
N ARG A 3 -34.28 -13.40 30.96
CA ARG A 3 -33.49 -12.41 30.22
C ARG A 3 -32.36 -11.93 31.11
N ASN A 4 -31.27 -12.69 31.12
CA ASN A 4 -30.01 -12.31 31.74
C ASN A 4 -29.23 -11.42 30.73
N ILE A 5 -29.62 -10.15 30.62
CA ILE A 5 -28.82 -9.15 29.92
C ILE A 5 -27.71 -8.76 30.91
N PRO A 6 -26.42 -8.96 30.60
CA PRO A 6 -25.34 -8.67 31.53
C PRO A 6 -25.37 -7.18 31.91
N SER A 7 -25.43 -6.93 33.21
CA SER A 7 -25.52 -5.65 33.91
C SER A 7 -24.33 -4.71 33.70
N ARG A 8 -23.48 -4.95 32.69
CA ARG A 8 -22.35 -4.10 32.30
C ARG A 8 -22.75 -2.91 31.43
N LEU A 9 -23.96 -2.88 30.86
CA LEU A 9 -24.42 -1.78 29.99
C LEU A 9 -25.20 -0.67 30.71
N LEU A 10 -25.56 -0.84 31.98
CA LEU A 10 -26.37 0.14 32.74
C LEU A 10 -25.63 0.82 33.89
N THR A 11 -24.34 0.52 34.06
CA THR A 11 -23.42 1.39 34.79
C THR A 11 -22.69 2.31 33.82
N VAL A 12 -23.43 2.93 32.90
CA VAL A 12 -23.12 4.31 32.51
C VAL A 12 -23.46 5.15 33.74
N ARG A 13 -22.67 4.99 34.82
CA ARG A 13 -22.42 6.11 35.71
C ARG A 13 -21.99 7.18 34.74
N VAL A 14 -22.79 8.24 34.66
CA VAL A 14 -22.43 9.42 33.92
C VAL A 14 -21.14 9.88 34.58
N LEU A 15 -20.01 9.38 34.07
CA LEU A 15 -18.68 9.84 34.35
C LEU A 15 -18.65 11.20 33.66
N VAL A 16 -19.36 12.16 34.28
CA VAL A 16 -19.32 13.58 33.93
C VAL A 16 -17.96 14.06 34.36
N HIS A 17 -16.92 13.58 33.70
CA HIS A 17 -15.58 13.99 33.99
C HIS A 17 -15.22 15.21 33.16
N LEU A 18 -14.07 15.78 33.52
CA LEU A 18 -13.42 16.98 33.01
C LEU A 18 -13.54 17.17 31.49
N SER A 19 -13.56 16.05 30.74
CA SER A 19 -13.77 16.04 29.29
C SER A 19 -15.03 16.77 28.85
N HIS A 20 -16.14 16.73 29.58
CA HIS A 20 -17.38 17.39 29.14
C HIS A 20 -17.31 18.92 29.21
N ILE A 21 -16.73 19.50 30.26
CA ILE A 21 -16.60 20.97 30.35
C ILE A 21 -15.52 21.44 29.36
N ALA A 22 -14.38 20.77 29.30
CA ALA A 22 -13.30 21.13 28.37
C ALA A 22 -13.72 20.96 26.89
N SER A 23 -14.43 19.87 26.56
CA SER A 23 -15.01 19.63 25.24
C SER A 23 -16.12 20.63 24.93
N ALA A 24 -16.99 20.95 25.88
CA ALA A 24 -18.01 21.98 25.69
C ALA A 24 -17.38 23.36 25.43
N ILE A 25 -16.28 23.73 26.10
CA ILE A 25 -15.55 24.97 25.80
C ILE A 25 -14.99 24.93 24.37
N THR A 26 -14.37 23.81 23.99
CA THR A 26 -13.65 23.69 22.72
C THR A 26 -14.60 23.63 21.52
N PHE A 27 -15.69 22.86 21.59
CA PHE A 27 -16.57 22.56 20.45
C PHE A 27 -17.95 23.21 20.54
N HIS A 28 -18.43 23.53 21.74
CA HIS A 28 -19.80 23.98 21.98
C HIS A 28 -19.87 25.22 22.87
N ARG A 29 -18.92 26.15 22.72
CA ARG A 29 -18.77 27.33 23.59
C ARG A 29 -20.07 28.12 23.80
N ARG A 30 -20.95 28.17 22.80
CA ARG A 30 -22.26 28.85 22.87
C ARG A 30 -23.26 28.16 23.78
N VAL A 31 -23.16 26.84 23.93
CA VAL A 31 -24.05 26.02 24.78
C VAL A 31 -23.62 26.08 26.23
N LEU A 32 -22.34 26.31 26.49
CA LEU A 32 -21.82 26.42 27.84
C LEU A 32 -22.21 27.77 28.46
N THR A 33 -23.35 27.82 29.14
CA THR A 33 -23.76 28.94 29.99
C THR A 33 -23.34 28.69 31.44
N ARG A 34 -23.43 29.72 32.29
CA ARG A 34 -23.19 29.59 33.73
C ARG A 34 -24.06 28.50 34.37
N ASP A 35 -25.34 28.43 34.01
CA ASP A 35 -26.27 27.45 34.57
C ASP A 35 -25.93 26.03 34.13
N VAL A 36 -25.51 25.85 32.87
CA VAL A 36 -25.01 24.57 32.37
C VAL A 36 -23.74 24.17 33.12
N ALA A 37 -22.78 25.08 33.31
CA ALA A 37 -21.55 24.80 34.05
C ALA A 37 -21.83 24.42 35.52
N LEU A 38 -22.73 25.15 36.20
CA LEU A 38 -23.18 24.83 37.57
C LEU A 38 -23.88 23.47 37.63
N ASN A 39 -24.72 23.14 36.64
CA ASN A 39 -25.36 21.83 36.58
C ASN A 39 -24.35 20.71 36.35
N LEU A 40 -23.38 20.88 35.45
CA LEU A 40 -22.30 19.92 35.25
C LEU A 40 -21.48 19.73 36.54
N GLN A 41 -21.17 20.81 37.25
CA GLN A 41 -20.48 20.76 38.55
C GLN A 41 -21.30 20.01 39.61
N ARG A 42 -22.61 20.25 39.70
CA ARG A 42 -23.51 19.50 40.60
C ARG A 42 -23.56 18.01 40.28
N LEU A 43 -23.37 17.65 39.00
CA LEU A 43 -23.24 16.26 38.56
C LEU A 43 -21.84 15.68 38.81
N GLY A 44 -20.93 16.44 39.43
CA GLY A 44 -19.60 15.99 39.82
C GLY A 44 -18.48 16.38 38.85
N ALA A 45 -18.77 17.19 37.83
CA ALA A 45 -17.72 17.71 36.95
C ALA A 45 -16.79 18.63 37.75
N LYS A 46 -15.51 18.30 37.76
CA LYS A 46 -14.48 19.20 38.29
C LYS A 46 -14.13 20.27 37.25
N VAL A 47 -13.49 21.35 37.70
CA VAL A 47 -12.91 22.37 36.82
C VAL A 47 -11.39 22.27 36.98
N PRO A 48 -10.64 21.74 35.99
CA PRO A 48 -9.19 21.61 36.09
C PRO A 48 -8.51 22.97 36.13
N ARG A 49 -7.34 23.06 36.77
CA ARG A 49 -6.58 24.30 36.83
C ARG A 49 -6.24 24.86 35.44
N PHE A 50 -5.74 24.02 34.54
CA PHE A 50 -5.39 24.43 33.19
C PHE A 50 -6.57 25.04 32.42
N LEU A 51 -7.79 24.60 32.72
CA LEU A 51 -8.99 25.10 32.06
C LEU A 51 -9.31 26.52 32.52
N VAL A 52 -9.11 26.81 33.82
CA VAL A 52 -9.24 28.16 34.37
C VAL A 52 -8.21 29.08 33.73
N GLN A 53 -6.95 28.66 33.65
CA GLN A 53 -5.87 29.39 32.97
C GLN A 53 -6.21 29.65 31.49
N GLN A 54 -6.71 28.64 30.78
CA GLN A 54 -7.13 28.77 29.38
C GLN A 54 -8.29 29.76 29.23
N VAL A 55 -9.30 29.72 30.10
CA VAL A 55 -10.42 30.66 30.07
C VAL A 55 -9.95 32.10 30.29
N VAL A 56 -9.01 32.33 31.21
CA VAL A 56 -8.38 33.65 31.44
C VAL A 56 -7.63 34.14 30.20
N LYS A 57 -6.81 33.27 29.62
CA LYS A 57 -6.03 33.57 28.40
C LYS A 57 -6.94 33.92 27.22
N GLU A 58 -7.92 33.08 26.93
CA GLU A 58 -8.88 33.31 25.84
C GLU A 58 -9.74 34.57 26.07
N GLN A 59 -10.10 34.86 27.32
CA GLN A 59 -10.82 36.09 27.65
C GLN A 59 -9.96 37.33 27.36
N ALA A 60 -8.67 37.30 27.74
CA ALA A 60 -7.74 38.39 27.47
C ALA A 60 -7.53 38.57 25.96
N GLU A 61 -7.33 37.47 25.22
CA GLU A 61 -7.18 37.49 23.75
C GLU A 61 -8.41 38.06 23.05
N ALA A 62 -9.62 37.70 23.50
CA ALA A 62 -10.87 38.20 22.93
C ALA A 62 -11.08 39.69 23.21
N VAL A 63 -10.81 40.16 24.44
CA VAL A 63 -10.97 41.57 24.83
C VAL A 63 -9.95 42.47 24.13
N LEU A 64 -8.71 41.99 23.98
CA LEU A 64 -7.65 42.70 23.28
C LEU A 64 -7.69 42.52 21.76
N ASN A 65 -8.65 41.74 21.25
CA ASN A 65 -8.79 41.39 19.82
C ASN A 65 -7.50 40.83 19.20
N LEU A 66 -6.73 40.04 19.97
CA LEU A 66 -5.50 39.40 19.50
C LEU A 66 -5.78 38.23 18.56
N ARG A 67 -6.98 37.63 18.67
CA ARG A 67 -7.43 36.52 17.83
C ARG A 67 -8.77 36.86 17.17
N PRO A 68 -8.77 37.32 15.91
CA PRO A 68 -9.99 37.71 15.20
C PRO A 68 -11.02 36.59 15.19
N GLY A 69 -12.26 36.91 15.58
CA GLY A 69 -13.38 35.96 15.63
C GLY A 69 -13.52 35.17 16.94
N LEU A 70 -12.58 35.29 17.88
CA LEU A 70 -12.73 34.75 19.22
C LEU A 70 -13.71 35.62 20.02
N LEU A 71 -14.87 35.07 20.37
CA LEU A 71 -15.87 35.78 21.18
C LEU A 71 -15.50 35.71 22.66
N PRO A 72 -15.58 36.81 23.43
CA PRO A 72 -15.35 36.76 24.88
C PRO A 72 -16.38 35.85 25.56
N PHE A 73 -15.99 35.25 26.68
CA PHE A 73 -16.94 34.54 27.53
C PHE A 73 -17.95 35.52 28.14
N SER A 74 -19.17 35.04 28.42
CA SER A 74 -20.14 35.85 29.16
C SER A 74 -19.60 36.17 30.56
N PRO A 75 -19.84 37.37 31.12
CA PRO A 75 -19.28 37.76 32.42
C PRO A 75 -19.61 36.76 33.54
N GLY A 76 -20.82 36.20 33.53
CA GLY A 76 -21.26 35.22 34.53
C GLY A 76 -20.54 33.87 34.41
N LEU A 77 -20.22 33.42 33.19
CA LEU A 77 -19.47 32.19 32.98
C LEU A 77 -17.99 32.38 33.31
N TYR A 78 -17.40 33.50 32.91
CA TYR A 78 -16.03 33.86 33.27
C TYR A 78 -15.86 33.91 34.80
N ALA A 79 -16.74 34.64 35.50
CA ALA A 79 -16.73 34.73 36.95
C ALA A 79 -16.88 33.36 37.64
N PHE A 80 -17.67 32.46 37.05
CA PHE A 80 -17.78 31.08 37.54
C PHE A 80 -16.43 30.35 37.51
N PHE A 81 -15.73 30.37 36.38
CA PHE A 81 -14.43 29.68 36.26
C PHE A 81 -13.38 30.24 37.22
N ILE A 82 -13.31 31.57 37.37
CA ILE A 82 -12.35 32.20 38.30
C ILE A 82 -12.67 31.86 39.76
N ALA A 83 -13.94 32.00 40.16
CA ALA A 83 -14.36 31.68 41.52
C ALA A 83 -14.11 30.20 41.85
N GLU A 84 -14.43 29.31 40.91
CA GLU A 84 -14.23 27.88 41.09
C GLU A 84 -12.73 27.51 41.12
N GLY A 85 -11.91 28.15 40.29
CA GLY A 85 -10.45 27.99 40.31
C GLY A 85 -9.84 28.35 41.66
N TYR A 86 -10.16 29.53 42.20
CA TYR A 86 -9.69 29.92 43.53
C TYR A 86 -10.26 29.03 44.65
N ARG A 87 -11.50 28.57 44.51
CA ARG A 87 -12.12 27.67 45.49
C ARG A 87 -11.40 26.31 45.56
N LEU A 88 -10.97 25.79 44.41
CA LEU A 88 -10.31 24.48 44.30
C LEU A 88 -8.81 24.54 44.57
N TYR A 89 -8.12 25.55 44.06
CA TYR A 89 -6.65 25.60 44.02
C TYR A 89 -6.05 26.73 44.85
N GLY A 90 -6.85 27.62 45.45
CA GLY A 90 -6.37 28.75 46.22
C GLY A 90 -5.45 29.65 45.39
N GLU A 91 -4.33 30.08 45.98
CA GLU A 91 -3.31 30.88 45.28
C GLU A 91 -2.59 30.08 44.17
N GLU A 92 -2.60 28.75 44.26
CA GLU A 92 -1.98 27.88 43.24
C GLU A 92 -2.79 27.78 41.94
N ALA A 93 -3.97 28.41 41.88
CA ALA A 93 -4.73 28.53 40.64
C ALA A 93 -3.91 29.23 39.53
N GLU A 94 -2.99 30.12 39.92
CA GLU A 94 -2.03 30.81 39.05
C GLU A 94 -2.62 31.18 37.68
N LEU A 95 -3.57 32.13 37.68
CA LEU A 95 -4.39 32.45 36.51
C LEU A 95 -3.60 32.91 35.27
N SER A 96 -2.38 33.44 35.49
CA SER A 96 -1.45 33.85 34.43
C SER A 96 -0.52 32.73 33.96
N GLY A 97 -0.55 31.58 34.61
CA GLY A 97 0.28 30.42 34.29
C GLY A 97 -0.16 29.73 33.00
N ASP A 98 0.68 28.82 32.52
CA ASP A 98 0.39 27.95 31.39
C ASP A 98 0.85 26.53 31.69
N ASP A 99 -0.05 25.73 32.27
CA ASP A 99 0.23 24.33 32.62
C ASP A 99 0.59 23.48 31.40
N SER A 100 0.09 23.84 30.21
CA SER A 100 0.36 23.11 28.97
C SER A 100 1.81 23.33 28.52
N SER A 101 2.25 24.59 28.51
CA SER A 101 3.65 24.96 28.25
C SER A 101 4.59 24.42 29.32
N THR A 102 4.14 24.40 30.58
CA THR A 102 4.88 23.83 31.71
C THR A 102 5.09 22.34 31.54
N LEU A 103 4.02 21.58 31.24
CA LEU A 103 4.14 20.14 30.97
C LEU A 103 5.03 19.89 29.76
N ALA A 104 4.83 20.62 28.66
CA ALA A 104 5.63 20.46 27.45
C ALA A 104 7.12 20.65 27.74
N SER A 105 7.49 21.66 28.53
CA SER A 105 8.88 21.90 28.94
C SER A 105 9.41 20.80 29.85
N ALA A 106 8.61 20.37 30.83
CA ALA A 106 8.95 19.29 31.74
C ALA A 106 9.25 17.98 31.00
N MET A 107 8.45 17.62 29.98
CA MET A 107 8.66 16.35 29.25
C MET A 107 10.07 16.20 28.65
N PHE A 108 10.85 17.27 28.45
CA PHE A 108 12.21 17.23 27.90
C PHE A 108 13.33 17.26 28.95
N ASP A 109 13.01 17.39 30.24
CA ASP A 109 13.98 17.40 31.34
C ASP A 109 13.76 16.21 32.28
N ASP A 110 14.79 15.38 32.47
CA ASP A 110 14.74 14.20 33.34
C ASP A 110 14.51 14.57 34.82
N ASN A 111 14.84 15.79 35.23
CA ASN A 111 14.64 16.27 36.61
C ASN A 111 13.22 16.78 36.88
N SER A 112 12.35 16.81 35.86
CA SER A 112 11.02 17.40 35.95
C SER A 112 9.94 16.46 36.50
N LEU A 113 10.27 15.20 36.83
CA LEU A 113 9.29 14.22 37.30
C LEU A 113 8.40 14.73 38.46
N PRO A 114 8.91 15.46 39.47
CA PRO A 114 8.06 16.05 40.51
C PRO A 114 7.04 17.06 39.96
N GLN A 115 7.43 17.83 38.93
CA GLN A 115 6.56 18.81 38.27
C GLN A 115 5.48 18.13 37.44
N ILE A 116 5.83 17.10 36.66
CA ILE A 116 4.86 16.27 35.92
C ILE A 116 3.87 15.64 36.90
N ARG A 117 4.37 15.10 38.01
CA ARG A 117 3.55 14.51 39.07
C ARG A 117 2.56 15.51 39.63
N ARG A 118 3.05 16.70 40.01
CA ARG A 118 2.20 17.77 40.54
C ARG A 118 1.10 18.18 39.55
N LEU A 119 1.45 18.35 38.27
CA LEU A 119 0.47 18.70 37.23
C LEU A 119 -0.63 17.65 37.08
N ILE A 120 -0.27 16.37 36.96
CA ILE A 120 -1.24 15.30 36.67
C ILE A 120 -2.02 14.89 37.93
N MET A 121 -1.35 14.75 39.07
CA MET A 121 -1.93 14.19 40.29
C MET A 121 -2.58 15.24 41.19
N ASP A 122 -1.98 16.42 41.31
CA ASP A 122 -2.48 17.45 42.23
C ASP A 122 -3.41 18.44 41.51
N PHE A 123 -3.15 18.72 40.23
CA PHE A 123 -3.93 19.68 39.43
C PHE A 123 -4.86 19.05 38.39
N ASP A 124 -5.01 17.73 38.43
CA ASP A 124 -5.86 16.95 37.53
C ASP A 124 -5.60 17.26 36.03
N PHE A 125 -4.36 17.57 35.64
CA PHE A 125 -4.03 17.94 34.26
C PHE A 125 -4.25 16.78 33.28
N VAL A 126 -4.83 17.07 32.12
CA VAL A 126 -5.06 16.11 31.04
C VAL A 126 -4.50 16.64 29.70
N PRO A 127 -3.63 15.89 29.00
CA PRO A 127 -3.01 16.32 27.75
C PRO A 127 -4.00 16.21 26.58
N LEU A 128 -4.77 17.28 26.34
CA LEU A 128 -5.72 17.37 25.23
C LEU A 128 -5.04 17.86 23.94
N ARG A 129 -5.55 17.44 22.77
CA ARG A 129 -5.07 17.90 21.44
C ARG A 129 -5.12 19.42 21.26
N SER A 130 -6.05 20.10 21.94
CA SER A 130 -6.17 21.57 21.90
C SER A 130 -5.09 22.29 22.69
N LEU A 131 -4.42 21.59 23.61
CA LEU A 131 -3.46 22.17 24.56
C LEU A 131 -2.01 21.86 24.20
N ILE A 132 -1.77 20.65 23.66
CA ILE A 132 -0.43 20.12 23.44
C ILE A 132 -0.29 19.63 22.02
N LEU A 133 0.85 19.94 21.40
CA LEU A 133 1.23 19.42 20.11
C LEU A 133 1.60 17.93 20.25
N ASN A 134 0.88 17.05 19.56
CA ASN A 134 1.08 15.59 19.56
C ASN A 134 0.86 14.93 20.95
N PRO A 135 -0.36 14.97 21.52
CA PRO A 135 -0.62 14.40 22.84
C PRO A 135 -0.30 12.90 22.91
N GLU A 136 -0.40 12.14 21.81
CA GLU A 136 0.01 10.74 21.76
C GLU A 136 1.48 10.51 22.11
N ALA A 137 2.37 11.47 21.77
CA ALA A 137 3.79 11.38 22.09
C ALA A 137 4.04 11.65 23.58
N VAL A 138 3.28 12.58 24.16
CA VAL A 138 3.34 12.90 25.59
C VAL A 138 2.82 11.74 26.41
N VAL A 139 1.64 11.21 26.08
CA VAL A 139 1.04 10.05 26.77
C VAL A 139 1.96 8.84 26.72
N PHE A 140 2.55 8.55 25.55
CA PHE A 140 3.52 7.45 25.41
C PHE A 140 4.81 7.68 26.23
N ARG A 141 5.25 8.94 26.40
CA ARG A 141 6.41 9.25 27.23
C ARG A 141 6.07 9.12 28.71
N LEU A 142 4.91 9.60 29.14
CA LEU A 142 4.41 9.45 30.52
C LEU A 142 4.32 7.97 30.91
N SER A 143 3.74 7.13 30.06
CA SER A 143 3.62 5.69 30.32
C SER A 143 4.97 4.96 30.38
N LYS A 144 6.00 5.46 29.69
CA LYS A 144 7.38 4.96 29.82
C LYS A 144 8.03 5.36 31.14
N THR A 145 7.66 6.52 31.68
CA THR A 145 8.20 7.01 32.96
C THR A 145 7.54 6.30 34.13
N ASP A 146 6.21 6.28 34.18
CA ASP A 146 5.42 5.56 35.20
C ASP A 146 4.00 5.32 34.66
N MET A 147 3.59 4.06 34.55
CA MET A 147 2.27 3.69 34.04
C MET A 147 1.13 4.22 34.92
N LYS A 148 1.39 4.54 36.20
CA LYS A 148 0.42 5.18 37.09
C LYS A 148 -0.05 6.54 36.60
N PHE A 149 0.74 7.24 35.79
CA PHE A 149 0.27 8.48 35.17
C PHE A 149 -0.96 8.24 34.29
N ILE A 150 -1.01 7.12 33.57
CA ILE A 150 -2.17 6.76 32.76
C ILE A 150 -3.39 6.48 33.66
N ASP A 151 -3.20 5.80 34.79
CA ASP A 151 -4.28 5.56 35.76
C ASP A 151 -4.86 6.89 36.30
N HIS A 152 -3.99 7.86 36.58
CA HIS A 152 -4.42 9.20 36.99
C HIS A 152 -5.11 9.97 35.85
N LEU A 153 -4.62 9.89 34.62
CA LEU A 153 -5.30 10.50 33.47
C LEU A 153 -6.71 9.91 33.31
N LEU A 154 -6.85 8.58 33.38
CA LEU A 154 -8.15 7.90 33.33
C LEU A 154 -9.08 8.32 34.48
N ALA A 155 -8.56 8.44 35.70
CA ALA A 155 -9.32 8.94 36.85
C ALA A 155 -9.75 10.41 36.69
N ASN A 156 -8.97 11.20 35.97
CA ASN A 156 -9.28 12.57 35.57
C ASN A 156 -10.27 12.62 34.37
N GLY A 157 -10.70 11.45 33.88
CA GLY A 157 -11.64 11.30 32.76
C GLY A 157 -11.06 11.61 31.40
N TRP A 158 -9.77 11.41 31.25
CA TRP A 158 -9.14 11.27 29.95
C TRP A 158 -9.64 10.01 29.24
N VAL A 159 -9.77 10.09 27.92
CA VAL A 159 -10.34 9.04 27.06
C VAL A 159 -9.24 8.53 26.12
N PRO A 160 -8.74 7.29 26.28
CA PRO A 160 -7.62 6.75 25.49
C PRO A 160 -7.85 6.77 23.98
N GLU A 161 -9.11 6.62 23.54
CA GLU A 161 -9.51 6.51 22.13
C GLU A 161 -9.00 7.68 21.29
N GLU A 162 -8.91 8.89 21.86
CA GLU A 162 -8.46 10.09 21.14
C GLU A 162 -6.99 10.02 20.70
N VAL A 163 -6.15 9.25 21.37
CA VAL A 163 -4.73 9.10 21.02
C VAL A 163 -4.33 7.65 20.77
N ASN A 164 -5.29 6.73 20.86
CA ASN A 164 -5.05 5.29 20.87
C ASN A 164 -4.14 4.85 19.72
N GLU A 165 -4.48 5.23 18.49
CA GLU A 165 -3.69 4.89 17.29
C GLU A 165 -2.23 5.34 17.42
N GLY A 166 -2.00 6.59 17.81
CA GLY A 166 -0.66 7.16 17.90
C GLY A 166 0.17 6.57 19.04
N VAL A 167 -0.45 6.30 20.19
CA VAL A 167 0.21 5.64 21.33
C VAL A 167 0.53 4.19 20.98
N MET A 168 -0.44 3.43 20.49
CA MET A 168 -0.25 2.02 20.15
C MET A 168 0.77 1.82 19.04
N LEU A 169 0.81 2.71 18.04
CA LEU A 169 1.84 2.69 17.02
C LEU A 169 3.25 2.84 17.63
N ARG A 170 3.42 3.75 18.60
CA ARG A 170 4.69 3.97 19.32
C ARG A 170 5.06 2.81 20.24
N VAL A 171 4.08 2.23 20.94
CA VAL A 171 4.26 1.04 21.77
C VAL A 171 4.75 -0.12 20.91
N MET A 172 4.04 -0.43 19.82
CA MET A 172 4.35 -1.56 18.94
C MET A 172 5.64 -1.37 18.14
N THR A 173 6.05 -0.13 17.87
CA THR A 173 7.34 0.18 17.23
C THR A 173 8.53 0.15 18.20
N SER A 174 8.28 0.13 19.51
CA SER A 174 9.32 -0.04 20.54
C SER A 174 9.60 -1.52 20.85
N ALA A 175 10.55 -1.82 21.74
CA ALA A 175 10.82 -3.19 22.21
C ALA A 175 9.70 -3.64 23.16
N VAL A 176 8.56 -4.03 22.57
CA VAL A 176 7.35 -4.39 23.32
C VAL A 176 7.45 -5.82 23.85
N THR A 177 6.98 -6.01 25.08
CA THR A 177 6.81 -7.34 25.70
C THR A 177 5.32 -7.61 25.92
N ALA A 178 4.95 -8.88 26.09
CA ALA A 178 3.57 -9.27 26.40
C ALA A 178 3.04 -8.53 27.65
N CYS A 179 3.82 -8.49 28.73
CA CYS A 179 3.45 -7.79 29.96
C CYS A 179 3.22 -6.29 29.72
N MET A 180 4.14 -5.62 29.03
CA MET A 180 3.99 -4.20 28.71
C MET A 180 2.73 -3.94 27.88
N LEU A 181 2.44 -4.78 26.89
CA LEU A 181 1.25 -4.62 26.06
C LEU A 181 -0.05 -4.84 26.86
N SER A 182 -0.09 -5.84 27.74
CA SER A 182 -1.24 -6.07 28.63
C SER A 182 -1.55 -4.83 29.48
N GLU A 183 -0.53 -4.13 30.00
CA GLU A 183 -0.73 -2.91 30.80
C GLU A 183 -1.47 -1.80 30.04
N TYR A 184 -1.25 -1.64 28.73
CA TYR A 184 -2.01 -0.68 27.92
C TYR A 184 -3.43 -1.20 27.65
N LEU A 185 -3.58 -2.48 27.30
CA LEU A 185 -4.89 -3.05 26.99
C LEU A 185 -5.84 -3.02 28.19
N ASP A 186 -5.33 -3.30 29.39
CA ASP A 186 -6.09 -3.23 30.65
C ASP A 186 -6.60 -1.81 30.97
N ARG A 187 -5.96 -0.79 30.37
CA ARG A 187 -6.29 0.64 30.52
C ARG A 187 -7.18 1.18 29.41
N GLY A 188 -7.74 0.30 28.58
CA GLY A 188 -8.69 0.66 27.54
C GLY A 188 -8.07 1.03 26.18
N PHE A 189 -6.75 0.89 26.02
CA PHE A 189 -6.16 0.98 24.68
C PHE A 189 -6.54 -0.25 23.84
N ILE A 190 -6.63 -0.06 22.53
CA ILE A 190 -7.02 -1.08 21.57
C ILE A 190 -5.93 -1.23 20.52
N LEU A 191 -5.47 -2.46 20.29
CA LEU A 191 -4.56 -2.78 19.19
C LEU A 191 -5.26 -2.54 17.85
N THR A 192 -4.87 -1.47 17.17
CA THR A 192 -5.40 -1.15 15.85
C THR A 192 -4.70 -1.97 14.76
N PRO A 193 -5.37 -2.21 13.61
CA PRO A 193 -4.75 -2.87 12.46
C PRO A 193 -3.43 -2.22 12.05
N ARG A 194 -3.37 -0.88 12.06
CA ARG A 194 -2.18 -0.13 11.66
C ARG A 194 -1.02 -0.31 12.66
N ALA A 195 -1.30 -0.37 13.97
CA ALA A 195 -0.28 -0.70 14.97
C ALA A 195 0.24 -2.14 14.82
N ILE A 196 -0.64 -3.12 14.55
CA ILE A 196 -0.25 -4.52 14.30
C ILE A 196 0.64 -4.61 13.05
N LYS A 197 0.23 -3.99 11.94
CA LYS A 197 1.03 -3.93 10.71
C LYS A 197 2.41 -3.30 10.96
N ALA A 198 2.48 -2.23 11.74
CA ALA A 198 3.75 -1.58 12.07
C ALA A 198 4.68 -2.47 12.91
N ALA A 199 4.13 -3.23 13.87
CA ALA A 199 4.90 -4.22 14.62
C ALA A 199 5.42 -5.35 13.71
N LEU A 200 4.56 -5.92 12.85
CA LEU A 200 4.97 -6.98 11.91
C LEU A 200 6.10 -6.53 10.99
N ARG A 201 6.14 -5.26 10.58
CA ARG A 201 7.21 -4.69 9.75
C ARG A 201 8.59 -4.65 10.42
N LYS A 202 8.68 -4.76 11.75
CA LYS A 202 9.95 -4.80 12.47
C LYS A 202 10.71 -6.12 12.28
N CYS A 203 10.02 -7.18 11.89
CA CYS A 203 10.60 -8.51 11.64
C CYS A 203 11.32 -9.09 12.86
N ASP A 204 10.79 -8.89 14.07
CA ASP A 204 11.40 -9.38 15.30
C ASP A 204 10.50 -10.39 16.04
N GLU A 205 11.10 -11.51 16.43
CA GLU A 205 10.43 -12.63 17.11
C GLU A 205 9.76 -12.23 18.43
N PRO A 206 10.39 -11.43 19.33
CA PRO A 206 9.74 -11.04 20.58
C PRO A 206 8.45 -10.24 20.38
N THR A 207 8.43 -9.33 19.39
CA THR A 207 7.21 -8.59 19.03
C THR A 207 6.15 -9.52 18.44
N LEU A 208 6.55 -10.50 17.61
CA LEU A 208 5.62 -11.48 17.04
C LEU A 208 5.00 -12.38 18.12
N ASP A 209 5.77 -12.87 19.08
CA ASP A 209 5.26 -13.69 20.18
C ASP A 209 4.31 -12.89 21.09
N THR A 210 4.63 -11.61 21.29
CA THR A 210 3.74 -10.66 21.98
C THR A 210 2.41 -10.49 21.24
N LEU A 211 2.44 -10.37 19.91
CA LEU A 211 1.23 -10.29 19.07
C LEU A 211 0.42 -11.59 19.12
N ARG A 212 1.07 -12.77 19.02
CA ARG A 212 0.39 -14.08 19.11
C ARG A 212 -0.35 -14.28 20.43
N SER A 213 0.16 -13.67 21.51
CA SER A 213 -0.44 -13.76 22.84
C SER A 213 -1.69 -12.86 23.00
N HIS A 214 -1.86 -11.82 22.19
CA HIS A 214 -2.90 -10.80 22.37
C HIS A 214 -3.85 -10.63 21.17
N VAL A 215 -3.47 -11.10 19.99
CA VAL A 215 -4.24 -10.96 18.76
C VAL A 215 -4.73 -12.35 18.33
N PRO A 216 -6.03 -12.51 18.02
CA PRO A 216 -6.54 -13.77 17.47
C PRO A 216 -5.75 -14.20 16.22
N ALA A 217 -5.43 -15.49 16.12
CA ALA A 217 -4.59 -16.02 15.04
C ALA A 217 -5.12 -15.67 13.64
N ALA A 218 -6.44 -15.72 13.44
CA ALA A 218 -7.08 -15.34 12.17
C ALA A 218 -6.84 -13.86 11.82
N THR A 219 -7.06 -12.95 12.77
CA THR A 219 -6.81 -11.52 12.57
C THR A 219 -5.34 -11.22 12.32
N LEU A 220 -4.44 -11.92 13.02
CA LEU A 220 -3.00 -11.78 12.80
C LEU A 220 -2.60 -12.25 11.38
N GLN A 221 -3.16 -13.37 10.93
CA GLN A 221 -2.97 -13.90 9.58
C GLN A 221 -3.44 -12.91 8.51
N ASP A 222 -4.63 -12.31 8.68
CA ASP A 222 -5.15 -11.29 7.77
C ASP A 222 -4.22 -10.06 7.70
N MET A 223 -3.68 -9.63 8.86
CA MET A 223 -2.73 -8.53 8.91
C MET A 223 -1.40 -8.88 8.23
N VAL A 224 -0.93 -10.12 8.36
CA VAL A 224 0.26 -10.61 7.65
C VAL A 224 0.07 -10.55 6.14
N HIS A 225 -1.08 -11.04 5.64
CA HIS A 225 -1.42 -10.96 4.22
C HIS A 225 -1.45 -9.52 3.75
N ALA A 226 -2.05 -8.62 4.53
CA ALA A 226 -2.10 -7.20 4.21
C ALA A 226 -0.69 -6.55 4.20
N VAL A 227 0.19 -6.87 5.16
CA VAL A 227 1.58 -6.37 5.16
C VAL A 227 2.36 -6.91 3.96
N PHE A 228 2.16 -8.17 3.60
CA PHE A 228 2.79 -8.77 2.42
C PHE A 228 2.35 -8.06 1.13
N VAL A 229 1.06 -7.78 0.98
CA VAL A 229 0.50 -7.00 -0.14
C VAL A 229 1.05 -5.57 -0.17
N ASP A 230 1.18 -4.91 0.99
CA ASP A 230 1.78 -3.58 1.12
C ASP A 230 3.26 -3.60 0.70
N ASN A 231 4.01 -4.67 1.01
CA ASN A 231 5.44 -4.77 0.68
C ASN A 231 5.73 -4.89 -0.84
N LEU A 232 4.75 -5.35 -1.62
CA LEU A 232 4.79 -5.38 -3.09
C LEU A 232 4.07 -4.18 -3.75
N ALA A 233 3.61 -3.21 -2.95
CA ALA A 233 2.95 -2.02 -3.46
C ALA A 233 3.93 -1.07 -4.18
N PRO A 234 3.48 -0.28 -5.18
CA PRO A 234 4.32 0.64 -5.95
C PRO A 234 5.08 1.68 -5.11
N ASP A 235 4.43 2.19 -4.07
CA ASP A 235 4.88 3.24 -3.17
C ASP A 235 5.78 2.71 -2.04
N PHE A 236 5.93 1.39 -1.93
CA PHE A 236 6.70 0.75 -0.88
C PHE A 236 8.08 0.28 -1.36
N ASN A 237 9.07 0.38 -0.47
CA ASN A 237 10.40 -0.21 -0.70
C ASN A 237 10.37 -1.69 -0.31
N PHE A 238 10.35 -2.57 -1.31
CA PHE A 238 10.35 -4.01 -1.08
C PHE A 238 11.49 -4.45 -0.15
N SER A 239 11.11 -5.12 0.94
CA SER A 239 12.04 -5.70 1.92
C SER A 239 12.04 -7.23 1.82
N ILE A 240 13.18 -7.81 1.41
CA ILE A 240 13.36 -9.28 1.40
C ILE A 240 13.27 -9.81 2.82
N THR A 241 13.92 -9.15 3.79
CA THR A 241 13.93 -9.57 5.19
C THR A 241 12.52 -9.71 5.75
N LEU A 242 11.64 -8.75 5.44
CA LEU A 242 10.23 -8.80 5.86
C LEU A 242 9.51 -9.99 5.24
N VAL A 243 9.63 -10.19 3.94
CA VAL A 243 8.93 -11.30 3.26
C VAL A 243 9.42 -12.65 3.77
N THR A 244 10.73 -12.83 3.89
CA THR A 244 11.30 -14.07 4.44
C THR A 244 10.83 -14.31 5.87
N PHE A 245 10.78 -13.28 6.72
CA PHE A 245 10.24 -13.37 8.07
C PHE A 245 8.76 -13.80 8.05
N LEU A 246 7.92 -13.15 7.26
CA LEU A 246 6.49 -13.49 7.18
C LEU A 246 6.27 -14.92 6.66
N GLN A 247 6.98 -15.33 5.61
CA GLN A 247 6.89 -16.69 5.04
C GLN A 247 7.43 -17.77 5.98
N HIS A 248 8.37 -17.43 6.87
CA HIS A 248 8.89 -18.37 7.85
C HIS A 248 7.87 -18.66 8.96
N HIS A 249 7.05 -17.68 9.32
CA HIS A 249 6.12 -17.77 10.46
C HIS A 249 4.66 -18.00 10.08
N PHE A 250 4.29 -17.73 8.84
CA PHE A 250 2.92 -17.74 8.37
C PHE A 250 2.83 -18.34 6.97
N GLU A 251 1.73 -19.03 6.71
CA GLU A 251 1.41 -19.48 5.37
C GLU A 251 0.92 -18.30 4.53
N ILE A 252 1.51 -18.10 3.35
CA ILE A 252 1.09 -17.04 2.41
C ILE A 252 0.57 -17.73 1.15
N PRO A 253 -0.77 -17.87 1.02
CA PRO A 253 -1.38 -18.55 -0.12
C PRO A 253 -1.02 -17.87 -1.45
N GLU A 254 -0.94 -18.65 -2.53
CA GLU A 254 -0.63 -18.11 -3.86
C GLU A 254 -1.58 -16.99 -4.31
N HIS A 255 -2.87 -17.06 -3.97
CA HIS A 255 -3.84 -16.02 -4.35
C HIS A 255 -3.53 -14.66 -3.69
N VAL A 256 -2.94 -14.66 -2.48
CA VAL A 256 -2.48 -13.43 -1.82
C VAL A 256 -1.27 -12.86 -2.54
N VAL A 257 -0.34 -13.72 -2.98
CA VAL A 257 0.84 -13.32 -3.76
C VAL A 257 0.45 -12.77 -5.12
N GLU A 258 -0.49 -13.43 -5.78
CA GLU A 258 -1.07 -12.98 -7.04
C GLU A 258 -1.75 -11.62 -6.89
N PHE A 259 -2.59 -11.45 -5.85
CA PHE A 259 -3.21 -10.17 -5.54
C PHE A 259 -2.16 -9.09 -5.23
N ALA A 260 -1.11 -9.43 -4.48
CA ALA A 260 -0.02 -8.52 -4.17
C ALA A 260 0.74 -8.06 -5.42
N LEU A 261 0.93 -8.97 -6.40
CA LEU A 261 1.63 -8.70 -7.65
C LEU A 261 0.76 -8.00 -8.69
N ILE A 262 -0.50 -8.39 -8.89
CA ILE A 262 -1.33 -7.86 -9.99
C ILE A 262 -2.27 -6.73 -9.50
N GLY A 263 -2.67 -6.74 -8.24
CA GLY A 263 -3.65 -5.80 -7.68
C GLY A 263 -5.10 -6.05 -8.12
N GLN A 264 -5.35 -7.09 -8.93
CA GLN A 264 -6.70 -7.52 -9.27
C GLN A 264 -7.01 -8.77 -8.45
N ARG A 265 -8.13 -8.74 -7.70
CA ARG A 265 -8.73 -9.96 -7.19
C ARG A 265 -9.29 -10.71 -8.39
N THR A 266 -8.73 -11.89 -8.67
CA THR A 266 -9.24 -12.81 -9.71
C THR A 266 -10.50 -13.56 -9.27
N ASP A 267 -11.06 -13.20 -8.11
CA ASP A 267 -12.30 -13.74 -7.58
C ASP A 267 -13.44 -13.47 -8.59
N GLY A 268 -13.98 -14.54 -9.17
CA GLY A 268 -14.82 -14.53 -10.36
C GLY A 268 -16.14 -13.75 -10.27
N PRO A 269 -16.92 -13.72 -11.36
CA PRO A 269 -18.09 -12.83 -11.54
C PRO A 269 -19.32 -13.13 -10.66
N THR A 270 -19.18 -13.81 -9.52
CA THR A 270 -20.33 -14.29 -8.71
C THR A 270 -20.35 -13.87 -7.24
N ALA A 271 -19.42 -13.04 -6.74
CA ALA A 271 -19.50 -12.52 -5.37
C ALA A 271 -19.99 -11.07 -5.37
N GLY A 272 -21.30 -10.90 -5.20
CA GLY A 272 -21.93 -9.60 -5.03
C GLY A 272 -21.39 -8.84 -3.80
N ALA A 273 -21.27 -7.52 -3.98
CA ALA A 273 -21.30 -6.49 -2.95
C ALA A 273 -20.53 -6.78 -1.64
N GLY A 274 -19.21 -6.67 -1.70
CA GLY A 274 -18.35 -6.68 -0.53
C GLY A 274 -16.98 -6.07 -0.84
N SER A 275 -16.97 -4.86 -1.43
CA SER A 275 -15.76 -4.08 -1.71
C SER A 275 -15.11 -3.63 -0.39
N TYR A 276 -14.34 -4.52 0.23
CA TYR A 276 -13.36 -4.14 1.23
C TYR A 276 -12.12 -3.56 0.54
N CYS A 277 -11.73 -2.36 0.99
CA CYS A 277 -10.46 -1.65 0.77
C CYS A 277 -10.35 -0.69 -0.43
N SER A 278 -10.94 0.51 -0.28
CA SER A 278 -10.11 1.71 -0.09
C SER A 278 -10.75 2.57 0.99
N VAL A 279 -10.25 2.47 2.23
CA VAL A 279 -10.53 3.48 3.26
C VAL A 279 -9.44 4.53 3.09
N ASP A 280 -9.67 5.42 2.13
CA ASP A 280 -9.03 6.73 2.14
C ASP A 280 -9.75 7.56 3.21
N ASP A 281 -9.16 7.59 4.40
CA ASP A 281 -9.49 8.58 5.42
C ASP A 281 -9.02 9.97 4.95
N GLY A 282 -9.98 10.81 4.57
CA GLY A 282 -9.91 12.24 4.88
C GLY A 282 -10.02 13.23 3.71
N LEU A 283 -11.23 13.43 3.17
CA LEU A 283 -11.79 14.78 3.02
C LEU A 283 -13.31 14.75 2.80
N LEU A 284 -14.04 14.78 3.91
CA LEU A 284 -15.46 15.15 3.95
C LEU A 284 -15.54 16.69 3.95
N ILE A 285 -15.94 17.27 2.82
CA ILE A 285 -16.77 18.49 2.82
C ILE A 285 -17.99 18.21 1.96
N ALA A 286 -19.14 18.37 2.60
CA ALA A 286 -20.47 18.13 2.11
C ALA A 286 -20.79 18.87 0.81
N GLN A 287 -21.59 18.24 -0.05
CA GLN A 287 -22.62 18.95 -0.82
C GLN A 287 -23.80 18.01 -1.08
N TRP A 288 -24.85 18.21 -0.30
CA TRP A 288 -26.21 17.86 -0.68
C TRP A 288 -26.66 18.81 -1.79
N ALA A 289 -27.16 18.27 -2.89
CA ALA A 289 -28.07 18.96 -3.77
C ALA A 289 -29.06 17.94 -4.34
N GLU A 290 -30.33 18.29 -4.19
CA GLU A 290 -31.50 17.50 -4.48
C GLU A 290 -31.79 17.37 -5.99
N ALA A 291 -32.44 16.24 -6.32
CA ALA A 291 -33.46 16.04 -7.37
C ALA A 291 -33.02 15.85 -8.85
N PRO A 292 -33.87 15.24 -9.70
CA PRO A 292 -34.91 14.21 -9.45
C PRO A 292 -34.83 12.99 -10.40
N PHE A 293 -35.62 11.98 -10.03
CA PHE A 293 -36.02 10.81 -10.82
C PHE A 293 -36.46 11.15 -12.25
N ALA A 294 -36.01 10.34 -13.21
CA ALA A 294 -36.65 10.19 -14.51
C ALA A 294 -36.57 8.72 -14.98
N ASP A 295 -37.73 8.08 -14.89
CA ASP A 295 -38.35 7.07 -15.75
C ASP A 295 -37.57 5.85 -16.30
N LEU A 296 -38.06 4.72 -15.80
CA LEU A 296 -38.11 3.40 -16.41
C LEU A 296 -38.60 3.44 -17.87
N GLN A 297 -37.87 2.74 -18.76
CA GLN A 297 -38.48 2.12 -19.94
C GLN A 297 -37.98 0.68 -20.10
N GLU A 298 -38.94 -0.24 -20.03
CA GLU A 298 -38.83 -1.66 -20.30
C GLU A 298 -38.61 -1.97 -21.81
N PRO A 299 -38.15 -3.19 -22.14
CA PRO A 299 -37.62 -3.52 -23.46
C PRO A 299 -38.71 -3.98 -24.43
N THR A 300 -38.74 -3.37 -25.62
CA THR A 300 -39.62 -3.81 -26.72
C THR A 300 -38.98 -4.97 -27.48
N SER A 301 -39.76 -6.02 -27.62
CA SER A 301 -39.48 -7.30 -28.29
C SER A 301 -39.84 -7.27 -29.78
N ALA A 302 -39.19 -8.16 -30.56
CA ALA A 302 -39.58 -8.80 -31.84
C ALA A 302 -38.52 -8.68 -32.96
N PRO A 303 -38.53 -9.55 -34.00
CA PRO A 303 -38.77 -11.00 -34.01
C PRO A 303 -37.66 -11.79 -34.74
N LEU A 304 -37.72 -13.12 -34.56
CA LEU A 304 -36.98 -14.15 -35.30
C LEU A 304 -37.10 -13.98 -36.84
N PHE A 305 -35.97 -14.06 -37.54
CA PHE A 305 -35.94 -14.59 -38.90
C PHE A 305 -34.79 -15.59 -39.04
N GLN A 306 -35.16 -16.85 -39.30
CA GLN A 306 -34.27 -17.94 -39.69
C GLN A 306 -33.76 -17.70 -41.12
N GLN A 307 -32.44 -17.74 -41.31
CA GLN A 307 -31.87 -17.99 -42.62
C GLN A 307 -30.63 -18.89 -42.49
N THR A 308 -30.85 -20.19 -42.63
CA THR A 308 -29.83 -21.21 -42.83
C THR A 308 -29.14 -21.00 -44.17
N ARG A 309 -27.90 -20.48 -44.15
CA ARG A 309 -26.94 -20.61 -45.25
C ARG A 309 -25.72 -21.36 -44.75
N SER A 310 -25.49 -22.52 -45.34
CA SER A 310 -24.28 -23.34 -45.23
C SER A 310 -23.04 -22.50 -45.57
N GLN A 311 -22.24 -22.16 -44.55
CA GLN A 311 -20.88 -21.64 -44.74
C GLN A 311 -19.87 -22.80 -44.81
N PRO A 312 -18.88 -22.75 -45.72
CA PRO A 312 -17.74 -23.67 -45.70
C PRO A 312 -16.93 -23.45 -44.41
N PRO A 313 -16.10 -24.42 -43.98
CA PRO A 313 -15.43 -24.38 -42.68
C PRO A 313 -14.57 -23.11 -42.57
N ARG A 314 -15.05 -22.15 -41.76
CA ARG A 314 -14.26 -21.01 -41.33
C ARG A 314 -13.12 -21.57 -40.48
N THR A 315 -11.91 -21.46 -40.99
CA THR A 315 -10.70 -21.41 -40.17
C THR A 315 -10.96 -20.38 -39.07
N LEU A 316 -11.08 -20.84 -37.82
CA LEU A 316 -11.24 -19.96 -36.68
C LEU A 316 -10.05 -18.98 -36.68
N PRO A 317 -10.29 -17.65 -36.75
CA PRO A 317 -9.19 -16.70 -36.63
C PRO A 317 -8.50 -16.96 -35.29
N LEU A 318 -7.19 -17.18 -35.34
CA LEU A 318 -6.35 -17.28 -34.14
C LEU A 318 -6.71 -16.13 -33.19
N PRO A 319 -6.88 -16.40 -31.88
CA PRO A 319 -7.32 -15.37 -30.95
C PRO A 319 -6.30 -14.23 -30.96
N ALA A 320 -6.72 -13.06 -31.44
CA ALA A 320 -5.91 -11.83 -31.48
C ALA A 320 -5.34 -11.44 -30.09
N SER A 321 -5.87 -12.05 -29.03
CA SER A 321 -5.40 -11.92 -27.65
C SER A 321 -3.97 -12.42 -27.41
N ALA A 322 -3.48 -13.43 -28.13
CA ALA A 322 -2.14 -14.01 -27.89
C ALA A 322 -0.97 -13.06 -28.20
N LEU A 323 -1.22 -12.03 -29.02
CA LEU A 323 -0.25 -11.02 -29.44
C LEU A 323 -0.49 -9.64 -28.79
N ALA A 324 -1.56 -9.51 -28.00
CA ALA A 324 -1.79 -8.32 -27.20
C ALA A 324 -0.75 -8.26 -26.07
N LEU A 325 -0.20 -7.07 -25.82
CA LEU A 325 0.63 -6.86 -24.63
C LEU A 325 -0.23 -7.18 -23.40
N PRO A 326 0.27 -7.97 -22.42
CA PRO A 326 -0.46 -8.22 -21.19
C PRO A 326 -0.90 -6.90 -20.57
N VAL A 327 -2.19 -6.83 -20.24
CA VAL A 327 -2.82 -5.62 -19.69
C VAL A 327 -2.36 -5.37 -18.25
N SER A 328 -1.83 -6.39 -17.57
CA SER A 328 -1.41 -6.35 -16.17
C SER A 328 0.11 -6.24 -16.02
N ILE A 329 0.61 -5.02 -15.82
CA ILE A 329 1.94 -4.76 -15.26
C ILE A 329 1.90 -5.10 -13.77
N THR A 330 2.89 -5.82 -13.23
CA THR A 330 2.87 -6.10 -11.78
C THR A 330 3.10 -4.82 -10.98
N ARG A 331 2.53 -4.74 -9.78
CA ARG A 331 2.70 -3.64 -8.83
C ARG A 331 4.17 -3.43 -8.49
N CYS A 332 4.96 -4.50 -8.39
CA CYS A 332 6.40 -4.39 -8.09
C CYS A 332 7.21 -3.76 -9.24
N SER A 333 6.72 -3.78 -10.48
CA SER A 333 7.34 -3.08 -11.62
C SER A 333 7.37 -1.55 -11.43
N LYS A 334 6.45 -0.99 -10.64
CA LYS A 334 6.39 0.44 -10.33
C LYS A 334 7.24 0.87 -9.14
N GLN A 335 7.85 -0.07 -8.41
CA GLN A 335 8.68 0.27 -7.26
C GLN A 335 9.99 0.99 -7.67
N PRO A 336 10.63 1.71 -6.73
CA PRO A 336 11.93 2.34 -6.97
C PRO A 336 13.01 1.35 -7.37
N LYS A 337 12.99 0.12 -6.82
CA LYS A 337 13.99 -0.94 -7.04
C LYS A 337 13.33 -2.29 -7.37
N PRO A 338 12.67 -2.43 -8.52
CA PRO A 338 11.85 -3.61 -8.84
C PRO A 338 12.68 -4.90 -8.92
N GLY A 339 13.96 -4.80 -9.33
CA GLY A 339 14.84 -5.95 -9.50
C GLY A 339 15.15 -6.71 -8.21
N VAL A 340 14.89 -6.13 -7.04
CA VAL A 340 14.99 -6.85 -5.76
C VAL A 340 13.78 -7.79 -5.59
N ALA A 341 12.57 -7.28 -5.81
CA ALA A 341 11.34 -8.06 -5.77
C ALA A 341 11.34 -9.15 -6.85
N TRP A 342 11.73 -8.82 -8.08
CA TRP A 342 11.79 -9.78 -9.18
C TRP A 342 12.72 -10.96 -8.93
N ARG A 343 13.94 -10.70 -8.41
CA ARG A 343 14.88 -11.77 -8.05
C ARG A 343 14.35 -12.63 -6.92
N TRP A 344 13.70 -12.02 -5.92
CA TRP A 344 13.03 -12.77 -4.86
C TRP A 344 11.91 -13.68 -5.41
N VAL A 345 11.03 -13.17 -6.29
CA VAL A 345 10.00 -13.99 -6.96
C VAL A 345 10.64 -15.13 -7.74
N LEU A 346 11.66 -14.85 -8.55
CA LEU A 346 12.36 -15.84 -9.36
C LEU A 346 13.00 -16.95 -8.50
N GLN A 347 13.64 -16.58 -7.39
CA GLN A 347 14.28 -17.52 -6.47
C GLN A 347 13.25 -18.36 -5.68
N THR A 348 12.11 -17.76 -5.33
CA THR A 348 11.10 -18.39 -4.48
C THR A 348 10.22 -19.36 -5.26
N TYR A 349 9.81 -18.99 -6.48
CA TYR A 349 8.86 -19.76 -7.27
C TYR A 349 9.49 -20.49 -8.47
N GLY A 350 10.72 -20.13 -8.83
CA GLY A 350 11.41 -20.67 -10.00
C GLY A 350 11.02 -19.99 -11.32
N PRO A 351 11.79 -20.23 -12.39
CA PRO A 351 11.67 -19.55 -13.68
C PRO A 351 10.38 -19.85 -14.45
N HIS A 352 9.77 -21.02 -14.20
CA HIS A 352 8.60 -21.51 -14.92
C HIS A 352 7.28 -21.12 -14.27
N HIS A 353 7.32 -20.57 -13.06
CA HIS A 353 6.13 -20.14 -12.36
C HIS A 353 5.50 -18.89 -12.99
N ARG A 354 4.17 -18.78 -12.95
CA ARG A 354 3.44 -17.66 -13.56
C ARG A 354 3.88 -16.29 -13.02
N PHE A 355 4.18 -16.21 -11.72
CA PHE A 355 4.69 -14.99 -11.08
C PHE A 355 6.03 -14.55 -11.64
N ALA A 356 6.97 -15.48 -11.80
CA ALA A 356 8.29 -15.19 -12.38
C ALA A 356 8.15 -14.76 -13.85
N GLN A 357 7.22 -15.37 -14.59
CA GLN A 357 6.96 -14.98 -15.97
C GLN A 357 6.37 -13.58 -16.10
N TRP A 358 5.47 -13.16 -15.21
CA TRP A 358 4.96 -11.79 -15.17
C TRP A 358 6.06 -10.79 -14.83
N CYS A 359 6.91 -11.11 -13.84
CA CYS A 359 8.08 -10.29 -13.51
C CYS A 359 9.10 -10.24 -14.67
N PHE A 360 9.24 -11.32 -15.43
CA PHE A 360 10.08 -11.35 -16.63
C PHE A 360 9.51 -10.44 -17.73
N ASP A 361 8.20 -10.50 -17.99
CA ASP A 361 7.51 -9.57 -18.91
C ASP A 361 7.76 -8.11 -18.49
N ASP A 362 7.59 -7.80 -17.20
CA ASP A 362 7.82 -6.47 -16.65
C ASP A 362 9.28 -6.03 -16.78
N SER A 363 10.24 -6.95 -16.63
CA SER A 363 11.66 -6.64 -16.80
C SER A 363 11.98 -6.23 -18.24
N LEU A 364 11.42 -6.93 -19.23
CA LEU A 364 11.55 -6.59 -20.65
C LEU A 364 10.82 -5.29 -20.99
N LEU A 365 9.62 -5.10 -20.45
CA LEU A 365 8.87 -3.86 -20.63
C LEU A 365 9.64 -2.67 -20.04
N ARG A 366 10.18 -2.78 -18.82
CA ARG A 366 10.95 -1.71 -18.17
C ARG A 366 12.23 -1.38 -18.92
N MET A 367 12.88 -2.37 -19.56
CA MET A 367 14.01 -2.13 -20.48
C MET A 367 13.62 -1.30 -21.70
N SER A 368 12.34 -1.26 -22.09
CA SER A 368 11.85 -0.48 -23.24
C SER A 368 11.57 0.99 -22.93
N HIS A 369 11.64 1.41 -21.66
CA HIS A 369 11.46 2.80 -21.23
C HIS A 369 12.78 3.57 -21.26
N MET A 370 12.73 4.89 -21.55
CA MET A 370 13.93 5.73 -21.72
C MET A 370 14.72 5.95 -20.42
N ASP A 371 14.07 5.84 -19.26
CA ASP A 371 14.70 6.00 -17.94
C ASP A 371 15.52 4.76 -17.52
N GLY A 372 15.95 3.95 -18.51
CA GLY A 372 16.52 2.61 -18.43
C GLY A 372 17.89 2.49 -17.77
N GLY A 373 18.13 3.20 -16.66
CA GLY A 373 19.24 2.94 -15.74
C GLY A 373 19.11 1.63 -14.95
N ALA A 374 18.05 0.84 -15.18
CA ALA A 374 17.88 -0.46 -14.56
C ALA A 374 18.84 -1.47 -15.19
N ARG A 375 19.69 -2.11 -14.37
CA ARG A 375 20.45 -3.29 -14.79
C ARG A 375 19.50 -4.32 -15.42
N PRO A 376 19.87 -4.97 -16.53
CA PRO A 376 19.00 -5.88 -17.24
C PRO A 376 18.77 -7.18 -16.44
N SER A 377 17.79 -7.12 -15.54
CA SER A 377 17.31 -8.27 -14.75
C SER A 377 16.71 -9.39 -15.61
N ALA A 378 16.35 -9.09 -16.86
CA ALA A 378 15.96 -10.08 -17.85
C ALA A 378 17.01 -11.21 -18.01
N TYR A 379 18.30 -10.89 -17.87
CA TYR A 379 19.35 -11.91 -17.91
C TYR A 379 19.32 -12.85 -16.70
N ASP A 380 18.95 -12.34 -15.52
CA ASP A 380 18.82 -13.18 -14.31
C ASP A 380 17.71 -14.21 -14.53
N PHE A 381 16.59 -13.81 -15.13
CA PHE A 381 15.50 -14.72 -15.51
C PHE A 381 15.97 -15.79 -16.51
N LEU A 382 16.63 -15.39 -17.59
CA LEU A 382 17.13 -16.34 -18.60
C LEU A 382 18.19 -17.28 -18.04
N ALA A 383 19.10 -16.79 -17.20
CA ALA A 383 20.12 -17.59 -16.54
C ALA A 383 19.50 -18.61 -15.57
N ALA A 384 18.37 -18.26 -14.94
CA ALA A 384 17.61 -19.17 -14.11
C ALA A 384 16.76 -20.18 -14.90
N GLY A 385 16.71 -20.10 -16.24
CA GLY A 385 15.95 -21.02 -17.08
C GLY A 385 14.61 -20.48 -17.58
N ALA A 386 14.31 -19.19 -17.39
CA ALA A 386 13.10 -18.60 -17.98
C ALA A 386 13.17 -18.68 -19.51
N ARG A 387 12.01 -18.96 -20.13
CA ARG A 387 11.90 -19.06 -21.59
C ARG A 387 11.21 -17.83 -22.15
N PHE A 388 11.66 -17.41 -23.33
CA PHE A 388 10.94 -16.40 -24.08
C PHE A 388 9.56 -16.90 -24.50
N ARG A 389 8.65 -15.96 -24.76
CA ARG A 389 7.28 -16.19 -25.25
C ARG A 389 7.04 -15.39 -26.52
N PRO A 390 6.11 -15.80 -27.40
CA PRO A 390 5.83 -15.09 -28.65
C PRO A 390 5.63 -13.57 -28.49
N ARG A 391 4.96 -13.15 -27.40
CA ARG A 391 4.77 -11.73 -27.07
C ARG A 391 6.07 -10.93 -26.83
N HIS A 392 7.17 -11.59 -26.43
CA HIS A 392 8.44 -10.93 -26.13
C HIS A 392 9.13 -10.36 -27.35
N ALA A 393 8.84 -10.86 -28.56
CA ALA A 393 9.33 -10.27 -29.80
C ALA A 393 8.97 -8.78 -29.89
N ARG A 394 7.77 -8.40 -29.44
CA ARG A 394 7.30 -7.01 -29.40
C ARG A 394 7.99 -6.16 -28.34
N TYR A 395 8.38 -6.73 -27.20
CA TYR A 395 9.16 -5.99 -26.20
C TYR A 395 10.57 -5.71 -26.73
N LEU A 396 11.23 -6.72 -27.31
CA LEU A 396 12.58 -6.57 -27.83
C LEU A 396 12.65 -5.57 -29.00
N SER A 397 11.65 -5.57 -29.89
CA SER A 397 11.57 -4.56 -30.94
C SER A 397 11.33 -3.15 -30.38
N ALA A 398 10.48 -3.02 -29.35
CA ALA A 398 10.25 -1.76 -28.67
C ALA A 398 11.53 -1.23 -28.02
N ILE A 399 12.37 -2.10 -27.42
CA ILE A 399 13.68 -1.71 -26.87
C ILE A 399 14.63 -1.28 -28.00
N ALA A 400 14.77 -2.10 -29.05
CA ALA A 400 15.71 -1.84 -30.14
C ALA A 400 15.42 -0.54 -30.91
N ILE A 401 14.15 -0.14 -30.97
CA ILE A 401 13.69 1.04 -31.71
C ILE A 401 13.49 2.23 -30.77
N GLY A 402 12.98 2.02 -29.56
CA GLY A 402 12.66 3.08 -28.62
C GLY A 402 13.85 3.60 -27.83
N CYS A 403 14.87 2.76 -27.60
CA CYS A 403 15.99 3.10 -26.71
C CYS A 403 17.28 3.42 -27.48
N SER A 404 18.25 4.01 -26.78
CA SER A 404 19.61 4.25 -27.27
C SER A 404 20.65 3.62 -26.35
N GLY A 405 21.90 3.50 -26.82
CA GLY A 405 23.01 3.00 -26.00
C GLY A 405 22.91 1.52 -25.63
N PHE A 406 23.21 1.20 -24.37
CA PHE A 406 23.32 -0.18 -23.87
C PHE A 406 22.04 -1.01 -24.02
N ALA A 407 20.87 -0.38 -23.96
CA ALA A 407 19.59 -1.08 -24.09
C ALA A 407 19.43 -1.73 -25.48
N VAL A 408 19.95 -1.10 -26.53
CA VAL A 408 19.94 -1.64 -27.90
C VAL A 408 20.84 -2.87 -28.01
N LEU A 409 22.04 -2.81 -27.43
CA LEU A 409 22.96 -3.95 -27.40
C LEU A 409 22.38 -5.12 -26.59
N ALA A 410 21.70 -4.82 -25.49
CA ALA A 410 20.98 -5.83 -24.72
C ALA A 410 19.83 -6.44 -25.54
N ALA A 411 19.05 -5.63 -26.27
CA ALA A 411 18.00 -6.14 -27.14
C ALA A 411 18.54 -7.05 -28.25
N HIS A 412 19.69 -6.72 -28.82
CA HIS A 412 20.40 -7.57 -29.79
C HIS A 412 20.77 -8.92 -29.18
N ASP A 413 21.46 -8.93 -28.04
CA ASP A 413 21.86 -10.19 -27.38
C ASP A 413 20.64 -11.02 -26.92
N LEU A 414 19.60 -10.38 -26.40
CA LEU A 414 18.35 -11.04 -26.03
C LEU A 414 17.62 -11.63 -27.25
N LEU A 415 17.61 -10.95 -28.39
CA LEU A 415 17.06 -11.47 -29.65
C LEU A 415 17.83 -12.71 -30.11
N HIS A 416 19.16 -12.70 -29.99
CA HIS A 416 19.99 -13.84 -30.36
C HIS A 416 19.74 -15.05 -29.44
N ARG A 417 19.57 -14.83 -28.13
CA ARG A 417 19.17 -15.88 -27.17
C ARG A 417 17.77 -16.41 -27.48
N MET A 418 16.84 -15.53 -27.84
CA MET A 418 15.49 -15.91 -28.27
C MET A 418 15.53 -16.76 -29.54
N ARG A 419 16.36 -16.41 -30.53
CA ARG A 419 16.57 -17.24 -31.74
C ARG A 419 17.04 -18.65 -31.38
N VAL A 420 18.04 -18.77 -30.51
CA VAL A 420 18.55 -20.09 -30.05
C VAL A 420 17.44 -20.90 -29.39
N GLN A 421 16.65 -20.29 -28.50
CA GLN A 421 15.52 -20.98 -27.87
C GLN A 421 14.45 -21.38 -28.90
N VAL A 422 14.07 -20.50 -29.81
CA VAL A 422 12.93 -20.71 -30.72
C VAL A 422 13.27 -21.67 -31.87
N VAL A 423 14.47 -21.57 -32.43
CA VAL A 423 14.92 -22.39 -33.58
C VAL A 423 15.59 -23.67 -33.10
N GLY A 424 16.37 -23.63 -32.01
CA GLY A 424 17.16 -24.75 -31.50
C GLY A 424 16.39 -25.80 -30.69
N SER A 425 15.19 -25.47 -30.16
CA SER A 425 14.39 -26.38 -29.30
C SER A 425 13.96 -27.70 -29.96
N GLY A 426 14.22 -27.90 -31.25
CA GLY A 426 13.91 -29.16 -31.95
C GLY A 426 14.91 -30.30 -31.73
N SER A 427 16.11 -30.05 -31.19
CA SER A 427 17.19 -31.06 -31.15
C SER A 427 17.62 -31.51 -29.74
N ASP A 428 17.52 -30.64 -28.72
CA ASP A 428 18.20 -30.90 -27.43
C ASP A 428 17.27 -31.17 -26.24
N ALA A 429 15.95 -31.06 -26.40
CA ALA A 429 14.98 -31.21 -25.31
C ALA A 429 14.88 -32.65 -24.74
N ALA A 430 15.51 -33.64 -25.37
CA ALA A 430 15.55 -35.02 -24.88
C ALA A 430 16.77 -35.35 -24.00
N ALA A 431 17.74 -34.42 -23.82
CA ALA A 431 19.04 -34.77 -23.23
C ALA A 431 19.48 -33.94 -22.00
N SER A 432 18.72 -32.93 -21.54
CA SER A 432 19.24 -31.96 -20.54
C SER A 432 18.57 -31.94 -19.17
N ASP A 433 17.74 -32.92 -18.79
CA ASP A 433 17.00 -32.85 -17.52
C ASP A 433 17.81 -33.30 -16.28
N ASP A 434 19.09 -33.63 -16.43
CA ASP A 434 19.90 -34.20 -15.33
C ASP A 434 21.21 -33.46 -15.00
N THR A 435 21.50 -32.32 -15.64
CA THR A 435 22.70 -31.53 -15.32
C THR A 435 22.36 -30.36 -14.41
N HIS A 436 22.26 -30.66 -13.11
CA HIS A 436 22.28 -29.68 -12.03
C HIS A 436 23.60 -28.88 -12.09
N VAL A 437 23.59 -27.73 -12.77
CA VAL A 437 24.74 -26.81 -12.82
C VAL A 437 24.94 -26.21 -11.43
N SER A 438 25.85 -26.81 -10.66
CA SER A 438 26.37 -26.22 -9.43
C SER A 438 27.18 -24.98 -9.80
N ILE A 439 26.53 -23.80 -9.78
CA ILE A 439 27.22 -22.51 -9.81
C ILE A 439 27.83 -22.29 -8.42
N LEU A 440 28.97 -22.94 -8.18
CA LEU A 440 29.89 -22.61 -7.09
C LEU A 440 30.66 -21.35 -7.47
N GLY A 441 30.02 -20.19 -7.26
CA GLY A 441 30.70 -18.91 -7.22
C GLY A 441 31.46 -18.77 -5.91
N GLY A 442 32.77 -19.00 -5.95
CA GLY A 442 33.66 -18.68 -4.85
C GLY A 442 33.67 -17.17 -4.56
N ARG A 443 33.12 -16.79 -3.39
CA ARG A 443 33.48 -15.54 -2.71
C ARG A 443 33.29 -15.70 -1.20
N HIS A 444 34.40 -15.66 -0.48
CA HIS A 444 34.45 -15.48 0.97
C HIS A 444 33.58 -14.28 1.37
N HIS A 445 32.52 -14.49 2.15
CA HIS A 445 32.10 -13.63 3.25
C HIS A 445 31.24 -14.43 4.23
N ARG A 446 31.67 -14.44 5.49
CA ARG A 446 30.96 -14.96 6.66
C ARG A 446 29.64 -14.19 6.79
N GLY A 447 28.53 -14.89 6.61
CA GLY A 447 27.19 -14.39 6.88
C GLY A 447 26.22 -15.53 6.59
N SER A 448 25.83 -16.25 7.64
CA SER A 448 24.95 -17.41 7.59
C SER A 448 23.59 -17.02 7.01
N ILE A 449 23.41 -17.22 5.70
CA ILE A 449 22.10 -17.28 5.08
C ILE A 449 21.55 -18.66 5.43
N VAL A 450 20.62 -18.70 6.37
CA VAL A 450 19.78 -19.87 6.62
C VAL A 450 19.01 -20.12 5.33
N SER A 451 19.40 -21.13 4.55
CA SER A 451 18.55 -21.63 3.48
C SER A 451 17.31 -22.20 4.16
N VAL A 452 16.22 -21.46 4.14
CA VAL A 452 14.90 -21.97 4.50
C VAL A 452 14.55 -22.99 3.42
N VAL A 453 14.95 -24.24 3.65
CA VAL A 453 14.46 -25.39 2.90
C VAL A 453 12.98 -25.46 3.23
N MET A 454 12.14 -24.98 2.31
CA MET A 454 10.71 -25.29 2.38
C MET A 454 10.61 -26.81 2.34
N LYS A 455 10.15 -27.36 3.46
CA LYS A 455 9.97 -28.78 3.67
C LYS A 455 8.81 -29.19 2.77
N HIS A 456 9.09 -29.61 1.55
CA HIS A 456 8.12 -30.31 0.73
C HIS A 456 7.70 -31.57 1.47
N ASP A 457 6.44 -31.67 1.86
CA ASP A 457 5.86 -32.91 2.37
C ASP A 457 5.99 -34.00 1.29
N PRO A 458 6.62 -35.15 1.58
CA PRO A 458 6.76 -36.24 0.63
C PRO A 458 5.52 -37.13 0.70
N ALA A 459 4.35 -36.66 0.25
CA ALA A 459 3.14 -37.47 0.30
C ALA A 459 2.07 -37.15 -0.74
N ASP A 460 2.39 -36.48 -1.86
CA ASP A 460 1.51 -36.48 -3.04
C ASP A 460 2.04 -37.49 -4.06
N PRO A 461 1.28 -38.54 -4.44
CA PRO A 461 1.65 -39.39 -5.56
C PRO A 461 1.64 -38.53 -6.82
N ALA A 462 2.82 -38.35 -7.42
CA ALA A 462 2.98 -37.65 -8.69
C ALA A 462 1.87 -38.09 -9.66
N PRO A 463 1.09 -37.15 -10.24
CA PRO A 463 0.19 -37.51 -11.32
C PRO A 463 1.07 -38.07 -12.44
N ARG A 464 0.85 -39.34 -12.82
CA ARG A 464 1.43 -39.91 -14.03
C ARG A 464 1.00 -39.01 -15.19
N ALA A 465 1.89 -38.12 -15.61
CA ALA A 465 1.69 -37.32 -16.79
C ALA A 465 1.68 -38.28 -17.97
N ASP A 466 0.56 -38.31 -18.70
CA ASP A 466 0.47 -38.98 -20.00
C ASP A 466 1.50 -38.34 -20.95
N GLU A 467 2.70 -38.93 -21.05
CA GLU A 467 3.81 -38.49 -21.92
C GLU A 467 3.44 -38.49 -23.41
N THR A 468 2.29 -39.08 -23.78
CA THR A 468 1.78 -39.13 -25.15
C THR A 468 1.27 -37.78 -25.68
N SER A 469 1.12 -36.73 -24.85
CA SER A 469 0.63 -35.41 -25.30
C SER A 469 1.73 -34.43 -25.76
N SER A 470 3.02 -34.75 -25.60
CA SER A 470 4.10 -33.78 -25.82
C SER A 470 4.44 -33.54 -27.31
N ALA A 471 4.41 -34.59 -28.14
CA ALA A 471 4.83 -34.51 -29.54
C ALA A 471 3.92 -33.63 -30.43
N ALA A 472 2.63 -33.54 -30.11
CA ALA A 472 1.66 -32.73 -30.87
C ALA A 472 1.69 -31.23 -30.51
N ALA A 473 2.32 -30.83 -29.40
CA ALA A 473 2.36 -29.44 -28.94
C ALA A 473 3.42 -28.59 -29.65
N LEU A 474 4.54 -29.21 -30.05
CA LEU A 474 5.68 -28.54 -30.69
C LEU A 474 5.33 -27.81 -32.01
N PRO A 475 4.53 -28.39 -32.94
CA PRO A 475 4.13 -27.69 -34.16
C PRO A 475 3.26 -26.45 -33.89
N ALA A 476 2.39 -26.52 -32.87
CA ALA A 476 1.51 -25.41 -32.50
C ALA A 476 2.29 -24.22 -31.92
N GLU A 477 3.29 -24.49 -31.08
CA GLU A 477 4.15 -23.45 -30.50
C GLU A 477 4.99 -22.73 -31.57
N LYS A 478 5.60 -23.48 -32.51
CA LYS A 478 6.32 -22.89 -33.65
C LYS A 478 5.43 -22.00 -34.50
N HIS A 479 4.17 -22.38 -34.69
CA HIS A 479 3.20 -21.56 -35.44
C HIS A 479 2.90 -20.24 -34.71
N LEU A 480 2.76 -20.26 -33.38
CA LEU A 480 2.58 -19.04 -32.58
C LEU A 480 3.80 -18.11 -32.69
N TRP A 481 5.01 -18.66 -32.65
CA TRP A 481 6.23 -17.89 -32.88
C TRP A 481 6.29 -17.28 -34.28
N CYS A 482 6.03 -18.07 -35.32
CA CYS A 482 5.98 -17.59 -36.70
C CYS A 482 4.97 -16.43 -36.85
N SER A 483 3.77 -16.58 -36.27
CA SER A 483 2.75 -15.54 -36.27
C SER A 483 3.20 -14.28 -35.53
N ALA A 484 3.89 -14.40 -34.39
CA ALA A 484 4.35 -13.26 -33.61
C ALA A 484 5.46 -12.47 -34.33
N PHE A 485 6.47 -13.17 -34.86
CA PHE A 485 7.53 -12.54 -35.66
C PHE A 485 6.96 -11.90 -36.92
N GLN A 486 6.05 -12.57 -37.63
CA GLN A 486 5.42 -12.01 -38.83
C GLN A 486 4.60 -10.76 -38.51
N ALA A 487 3.77 -10.79 -37.47
CA ALA A 487 2.98 -9.63 -37.07
C ALA A 487 3.87 -8.45 -36.70
N GLU A 488 4.98 -8.72 -36.02
CA GLU A 488 5.91 -7.67 -35.59
C GLU A 488 6.74 -7.12 -36.75
N VAL A 489 7.26 -7.96 -37.65
CA VAL A 489 7.93 -7.53 -38.90
C VAL A 489 7.00 -6.66 -39.74
N GLN A 490 5.75 -7.09 -39.93
CA GLN A 490 4.75 -6.30 -40.65
C GLN A 490 4.49 -4.96 -39.95
N ARG A 491 4.40 -4.94 -38.62
CA ARG A 491 4.24 -3.71 -37.83
C ARG A 491 5.41 -2.74 -38.02
N LEU A 492 6.64 -3.26 -38.08
CA LEU A 492 7.86 -2.47 -38.25
C LEU A 492 8.04 -1.96 -39.68
N GLN A 493 7.58 -2.71 -40.68
CA GLN A 493 7.60 -2.31 -42.09
C GLN A 493 6.44 -1.37 -42.45
N SER A 494 5.34 -1.42 -41.69
CA SER A 494 4.17 -0.58 -41.94
C SER A 494 4.55 0.90 -41.79
N PRO A 495 4.30 1.74 -42.81
CA PRO A 495 4.57 3.17 -42.71
C PRO A 495 3.75 3.75 -41.55
N VAL A 496 4.41 4.47 -40.65
CA VAL A 496 3.71 5.18 -39.56
C VAL A 496 2.73 6.15 -40.22
N PRO A 497 1.41 6.04 -39.97
CA PRO A 497 0.43 6.91 -40.60
C PRO A 497 0.78 8.37 -40.25
N ALA A 498 1.06 9.17 -41.27
CA ALA A 498 1.50 10.56 -41.15
C ALA A 498 0.47 11.49 -40.46
N THR A 499 -0.72 10.97 -40.17
CA THR A 499 -1.88 11.69 -39.63
C THR A 499 -2.15 11.44 -38.14
N LEU A 500 -1.25 10.78 -37.39
CA LEU A 500 -1.36 10.84 -35.94
C LEU A 500 -1.18 12.31 -35.52
N PRO A 501 -2.21 12.96 -34.93
CA PRO A 501 -2.08 14.34 -34.49
C PRO A 501 -0.87 14.37 -33.55
N ALA A 502 0.07 15.29 -33.81
CA ALA A 502 1.20 15.50 -32.92
C ALA A 502 0.64 15.53 -31.50
N PRO A 503 1.10 14.63 -30.59
CA PRO A 503 0.56 14.58 -29.24
C PRO A 503 0.66 15.99 -28.73
N ALA A 504 -0.49 16.62 -28.46
CA ALA A 504 -0.59 18.05 -28.22
C ALA A 504 0.55 18.37 -27.26
N THR A 505 1.60 18.99 -27.80
CA THR A 505 2.74 19.40 -27.00
C THR A 505 2.05 20.24 -25.97
N ALA A 506 2.03 19.76 -24.72
CA ALA A 506 1.52 20.53 -23.61
C ALA A 506 2.41 21.76 -23.63
N LEU A 507 1.94 22.78 -24.34
CA LEU A 507 2.41 24.14 -24.28
C LEU A 507 2.32 24.38 -22.79
N VAL A 508 3.48 24.35 -22.15
CA VAL A 508 3.68 24.88 -20.82
C VAL A 508 3.20 26.31 -20.93
N ARG A 509 1.89 26.51 -20.73
CA ARG A 509 1.32 27.80 -20.47
C ARG A 509 2.05 28.22 -19.21
N ARG A 510 2.90 29.25 -19.33
CA ARG A 510 3.28 30.08 -18.20
C ARG A 510 1.96 30.47 -17.51
N ASN A 511 1.62 29.79 -16.43
CA ASN A 511 0.50 30.15 -15.59
C ASN A 511 1.02 31.21 -14.61
N ASP A 512 0.72 32.47 -14.92
CA ASP A 512 0.68 33.57 -13.94
C ASP A 512 -0.65 33.52 -13.17
N ASP A 513 -1.07 32.34 -12.71
CA ASP A 513 -2.35 32.14 -12.03
C ASP A 513 -2.10 31.66 -10.58
N PRO A 514 -2.04 32.57 -9.59
CA PRO A 514 -1.56 32.28 -8.23
C PRO A 514 -2.51 31.43 -7.37
N PHE A 515 -3.61 30.89 -7.91
CA PHE A 515 -4.62 30.18 -7.11
C PHE A 515 -5.02 28.77 -7.61
N ALA A 516 -4.43 28.26 -8.68
CA ALA A 516 -4.69 26.89 -9.11
C ALA A 516 -3.79 25.89 -8.35
N LYS A 517 -4.28 25.36 -7.21
CA LYS A 517 -3.67 24.18 -6.55
C LYS A 517 -3.89 22.94 -7.42
N THR A 518 -3.04 22.73 -8.41
CA THR A 518 -2.96 21.47 -9.16
C THR A 518 -2.27 20.40 -8.32
N ASN A 519 -2.89 19.22 -8.26
CA ASN A 519 -2.37 18.02 -7.59
C ASN A 519 -0.98 17.65 -8.17
N PRO A 520 0.13 17.79 -7.42
CA PRO A 520 1.48 17.64 -7.97
C PRO A 520 1.87 16.21 -8.36
N ASP A 521 1.06 15.21 -8.02
CA ASP A 521 1.41 13.78 -8.20
C ASP A 521 0.72 13.10 -9.40
N ALA A 522 -0.09 13.81 -10.18
CA ALA A 522 -0.71 13.24 -11.37
C ALA A 522 0.26 13.29 -12.57
N HIS A 523 1.18 12.34 -12.64
CA HIS A 523 1.99 12.14 -13.85
C HIS A 523 1.07 11.80 -15.04
N PRO A 524 1.18 12.47 -16.20
CA PRO A 524 0.43 12.07 -17.39
C PRO A 524 0.80 10.63 -17.77
N PRO A 525 -0.13 9.85 -18.35
CA PRO A 525 0.19 8.51 -18.83
C PRO A 525 1.34 8.62 -19.84
N VAL A 526 2.51 8.13 -19.46
CA VAL A 526 3.71 8.15 -20.29
C VAL A 526 3.43 7.26 -21.50
N ALA A 527 3.13 7.88 -22.64
CA ALA A 527 3.01 7.15 -23.89
C ALA A 527 4.37 6.48 -24.19
N PRO A 528 4.40 5.18 -24.50
CA PRO A 528 5.64 4.48 -24.78
C PRO A 528 6.35 5.11 -25.98
N VAL A 529 7.68 5.11 -25.96
CA VAL A 529 8.58 5.88 -26.84
C VAL A 529 8.29 5.74 -28.33
N TRP A 530 7.73 4.59 -28.75
CA TRP A 530 7.33 4.34 -30.13
C TRP A 530 6.22 5.27 -30.63
N ALA A 531 5.49 5.95 -29.75
CA ALA A 531 4.45 6.94 -30.11
C ALA A 531 5.02 8.31 -30.52
N HIS A 532 6.34 8.56 -30.38
CA HIS A 532 6.94 9.90 -30.51
C HIS A 532 7.99 10.05 -31.64
N ARG A 533 8.12 9.10 -32.57
CA ARG A 533 9.18 9.13 -33.61
C ARG A 533 8.85 9.98 -34.85
N LYS A 534 9.87 10.67 -35.40
CA LYS A 534 9.83 11.37 -36.70
C LYS A 534 10.14 10.40 -37.87
N PRO A 535 9.62 10.66 -39.10
CA PRO A 535 9.61 9.67 -40.19
C PRO A 535 10.89 9.55 -41.03
N SER A 536 11.88 10.43 -40.88
CA SER A 536 13.06 10.46 -41.77
C SER A 536 14.24 9.72 -41.12
N ASP A 537 14.55 8.55 -41.71
CA ASP A 537 15.62 7.58 -41.42
C ASP A 537 15.46 6.62 -40.21
N PRO A 538 15.45 5.29 -40.43
CA PRO A 538 15.64 4.34 -39.34
C PRO A 538 17.09 4.43 -38.89
N SER A 539 17.32 4.94 -37.67
CA SER A 539 18.62 4.86 -37.02
C SER A 539 19.19 3.43 -37.15
N PHE A 540 20.50 3.34 -37.42
CA PHE A 540 21.28 2.12 -37.70
C PHE A 540 20.93 0.85 -36.85
N PRO A 541 20.42 0.94 -35.60
CA PRO A 541 19.90 -0.23 -34.89
C PRO A 541 18.64 -0.90 -35.46
N ALA A 542 17.71 -0.13 -36.03
CA ALA A 542 16.37 -0.64 -36.37
C ALA A 542 16.38 -1.50 -37.64
N ALA A 543 17.16 -1.14 -38.66
CA ALA A 543 17.27 -1.91 -39.89
C ALA A 543 17.96 -3.26 -39.67
N TRP A 544 18.98 -3.30 -38.81
CA TRP A 544 19.63 -4.55 -38.43
C TRP A 544 18.65 -5.45 -37.66
N PHE A 545 17.95 -4.91 -36.66
CA PHE A 545 17.02 -5.69 -35.83
C PHE A 545 15.89 -6.28 -36.67
N LEU A 546 15.36 -5.52 -37.64
CA LEU A 546 14.35 -6.00 -38.57
C LEU A 546 14.86 -7.17 -39.42
N ARG A 547 16.07 -7.06 -39.99
CA ARG A 547 16.68 -8.14 -40.77
C ARG A 547 16.88 -9.42 -39.94
N GLU A 548 17.27 -9.26 -38.67
CA GLU A 548 17.44 -10.41 -37.78
C GLU A 548 16.08 -11.09 -37.49
N MET A 549 15.02 -10.31 -37.23
CA MET A 549 13.66 -10.86 -37.09
C MET A 549 13.16 -11.56 -38.37
N GLU A 550 13.44 -11.00 -39.55
CA GLU A 550 13.11 -11.61 -40.84
C GLU A 550 13.88 -12.94 -41.05
N SER A 551 15.15 -12.99 -40.65
CA SER A 551 15.96 -14.21 -40.67
C SER A 551 15.37 -15.29 -39.79
N ILE A 552 15.00 -14.97 -38.54
CA ILE A 552 14.36 -15.93 -37.61
C ILE A 552 13.03 -16.43 -38.19
N LEU A 553 12.23 -15.54 -38.78
CA LEU A 553 10.98 -15.92 -39.43
C LEU A 553 11.21 -16.86 -40.63
N GLY A 554 12.27 -16.63 -41.41
CA GLY A 554 12.67 -17.52 -42.51
C GLY A 554 13.01 -18.92 -42.02
N GLU A 555 13.81 -19.04 -40.97
CA GLU A 555 14.20 -20.32 -40.35
C GLU A 555 13.00 -21.09 -39.79
N LEU A 556 12.11 -20.38 -39.09
CA LEU A 556 10.87 -20.95 -38.59
C LEU A 556 10.01 -21.51 -39.72
N LYS A 557 9.84 -20.77 -40.81
CA LYS A 557 9.08 -21.20 -42.00
C LYS A 557 9.70 -22.42 -42.67
N SER A 558 11.03 -22.46 -42.83
CA SER A 558 11.70 -23.62 -43.41
C SER A 558 11.53 -24.87 -42.57
N SER A 559 11.35 -24.76 -41.24
CA SER A 559 11.18 -25.92 -40.36
C SER A 559 9.81 -26.62 -40.46
N PHE A 560 8.86 -26.04 -41.21
CA PHE A 560 7.56 -26.66 -41.50
C PHE A 560 7.54 -27.45 -42.82
N HIS A 561 8.58 -27.30 -43.64
CA HIS A 561 8.77 -28.02 -44.90
C HIS A 561 9.75 -29.16 -44.69
#